data_AF-A0A3N6DHG5-F1
#
_entry.id   AF-A0A3N6DHG5-F1
#
_cell.length_a   1.000
_cell.length_b   1.000
_cell.length_c   1.000
_cell.angle_alpha   90.00
_cell.angle_beta   90.00
_cell.angle_gamma   90.00
#
_symmetry.space_group_name_H-M   'P 1'
#
loop_
_entity.id
_entity.type
_entity.pdbx_description
1 polymer ?
#
loop_
_entity_poly.entity_id
_entity_poly.type
_entity_poly.pdbx_seq_one_letter_code
_entity_poly.pdbx_strand_id
1 'polypeptide(L)'
;MVSVYVICFLWGTTMHLVDLAGGGHNSYASQAPPFIRAYFVALVVLDPLVAVLLARLRPVGVILASVVMALDVAANYYVNWSRISEQPSYLLRPLGLLPITVFALFIAVTALPFYQRLARIRSRSAEAAVDPAAG
;
A
#
# COMPACT_ATOMS: atom_id res chain seq x y z
N MET A 1 11.09 7.14 -6.24
CA MET A 1 9.63 7.23 -6.03
C MET A 1 8.95 5.95 -6.48
N VAL A 2 8.83 5.67 -7.79
CA VAL A 2 8.22 4.43 -8.31
C VAL A 2 8.80 3.18 -7.65
N SER A 3 10.13 3.01 -7.69
CA SER A 3 10.78 1.81 -7.13
C SER A 3 10.54 1.64 -5.63
N VAL A 4 10.48 2.74 -4.88
CA VAL A 4 10.21 2.69 -3.42
C VAL A 4 8.80 2.17 -3.17
N TYR A 5 7.79 2.74 -3.85
CA TYR A 5 6.42 2.25 -3.75
C TYR A 5 6.32 0.78 -4.15
N VAL A 6 6.90 0.41 -5.31
CA VAL A 6 6.86 -0.98 -5.81
C VAL A 6 7.48 -1.94 -4.80
N ILE A 7 8.67 -1.65 -4.29
CA ILE A 7 9.35 -2.51 -3.30
C ILE A 7 8.51 -2.64 -2.03
N CYS A 8 7.97 -1.53 -1.52
CA CYS A 8 7.16 -1.54 -0.31
C CYS A 8 5.84 -2.31 -0.48
N PHE A 9 5.15 -2.17 -1.61
CA PHE A 9 3.93 -2.95 -1.90
C PHE A 9 4.22 -4.44 -2.11
N LEU A 10 5.32 -4.80 -2.79
CA LEU A 10 5.72 -6.21 -2.90
C LEU A 10 6.14 -6.82 -1.55
N TRP A 11 6.76 -6.01 -0.69
CA TRP A 11 7.06 -6.39 0.69
C TRP A 11 5.78 -6.60 1.51
N GLY A 12 4.80 -5.69 1.39
CA GLY A 12 3.46 -5.84 1.96
C GLY A 12 2.79 -7.15 1.52
N THR A 13 2.80 -7.42 0.20
CA THR A 13 2.29 -8.68 -0.37
C THR A 13 2.93 -9.89 0.31
N THR A 14 4.25 -9.86 0.51
CA THR A 14 4.99 -10.96 1.16
C THR A 14 4.52 -11.15 2.60
N MET A 15 4.33 -10.06 3.35
CA MET A 15 3.81 -10.12 4.73
C MET A 15 2.39 -10.67 4.77
N HIS A 16 1.50 -10.22 3.89
CA HIS A 16 0.13 -10.75 3.83
C HIS A 16 0.08 -12.22 3.42
N LEU A 17 0.97 -12.67 2.53
CA LEU A 17 1.12 -14.09 2.19
C LEU A 17 1.63 -14.91 3.37
N VAL A 18 2.62 -14.41 4.12
CA VAL A 18 3.13 -15.07 5.33
C VAL A 18 2.04 -15.17 6.39
N ASP A 19 1.26 -14.11 6.59
CA ASP A 19 0.13 -14.13 7.53
C ASP A 19 -0.97 -15.11 7.09
N LEU A 20 -1.26 -15.16 5.79
CA LEU A 20 -2.26 -16.06 5.22
C LEU A 20 -1.81 -17.54 5.33
N ALA A 21 -0.55 -17.83 5.02
CA ALA A 21 0.03 -19.19 5.06
C ALA A 21 0.31 -19.67 6.49
N GLY A 22 0.71 -18.77 7.38
CA GLY A 22 1.00 -19.05 8.80
C GLY A 22 -0.25 -19.28 9.66
N GLY A 23 -1.43 -19.16 9.07
CA GLY A 23 -2.67 -19.57 9.71
C GLY A 23 -3.84 -18.60 9.55
N GLY A 24 -3.69 -17.43 8.90
CA GLY A 24 -4.69 -16.47 8.37
C GLY A 24 -5.94 -16.15 9.23
N HIS A 25 -6.63 -17.19 9.66
CA HIS A 25 -7.70 -17.27 10.65
C HIS A 25 -7.26 -17.58 12.10
N ASN A 26 -5.99 -17.90 12.38
CA ASN A 26 -5.44 -18.10 13.75
C ASN A 26 -4.46 -17.01 14.19
N SER A 27 -4.12 -16.07 13.31
CA SER A 27 -3.34 -14.87 13.60
C SER A 27 -4.19 -13.82 14.35
N TYR A 28 -3.61 -12.70 14.80
CA TYR A 28 -4.32 -11.60 15.50
C TYR A 28 -5.65 -11.16 14.87
N ALA A 29 -5.83 -11.36 13.56
CA ALA A 29 -7.05 -11.03 12.82
C ALA A 29 -8.18 -12.07 12.94
N SER A 30 -7.97 -13.20 13.61
CA SER A 30 -8.99 -14.23 13.84
C SER A 30 -10.26 -13.68 14.50
N GLN A 31 -10.06 -12.72 15.41
CA GLN A 31 -11.11 -12.02 16.15
C GLN A 31 -11.59 -10.75 15.44
N ALA A 32 -11.00 -10.39 14.29
CA ALA A 32 -11.41 -9.22 13.54
C ALA A 32 -12.74 -9.46 12.82
N PRO A 33 -13.55 -8.41 12.61
CA PRO A 33 -14.75 -8.50 11.80
C PRO A 33 -14.49 -9.11 10.41
N PRO A 34 -15.46 -9.87 9.84
CA PRO A 34 -15.26 -10.58 8.58
C PRO A 34 -14.78 -9.70 7.42
N PHE A 35 -15.22 -8.44 7.36
CA PHE A 35 -14.80 -7.51 6.30
C PHE A 35 -13.33 -7.10 6.39
N ILE A 36 -12.76 -6.97 7.60
CA ILE A 36 -11.32 -6.68 7.79
C ILE A 36 -10.49 -7.89 7.36
N ARG A 37 -10.95 -9.10 7.69
CA ARG A 37 -10.30 -10.34 7.25
C ARG A 37 -10.32 -10.47 5.73
N ALA A 38 -11.47 -10.23 5.11
CA ALA A 38 -11.60 -10.21 3.65
C ALA A 38 -10.67 -9.18 3.02
N TYR A 39 -10.53 -8.00 3.65
CA TYR A 39 -9.60 -6.97 3.20
C TYR A 39 -8.14 -7.44 3.27
N PHE A 40 -7.69 -8.02 4.37
CA PHE A 40 -6.32 -8.56 4.48
C PHE A 40 -6.02 -9.64 3.43
N VAL A 41 -6.99 -10.50 3.11
CA VAL A 41 -6.84 -11.47 2.01
C VAL A 41 -6.76 -10.75 0.66
N ALA A 42 -7.57 -9.70 0.45
CA ALA A 42 -7.54 -8.93 -0.79
C ALA A 42 -6.20 -8.20 -1.02
N LEU A 43 -5.44 -7.87 0.03
CA LEU A 43 -4.13 -7.22 -0.09
C LEU A 43 -3.12 -8.06 -0.87
N VAL A 44 -3.22 -9.39 -0.85
CA VAL A 44 -2.41 -10.29 -1.68
C VAL A 44 -2.58 -10.00 -3.19
N VAL A 45 -3.71 -9.42 -3.58
CA VAL A 45 -4.02 -9.02 -4.96
C VAL A 45 -3.86 -7.51 -5.18
N LEU A 46 -4.32 -6.70 -4.22
CA LEU A 46 -4.28 -5.24 -4.34
C LEU A 46 -2.85 -4.71 -4.36
N ASP A 47 -1.94 -5.26 -3.55
CA ASP A 47 -0.57 -4.80 -3.48
C ASP A 47 0.21 -5.03 -4.79
N PRO A 48 0.19 -6.25 -5.40
CA PRO A 48 0.79 -6.44 -6.72
C PRO A 48 0.13 -5.59 -7.79
N LEU A 49 -1.20 -5.38 -7.72
CA LEU A 49 -1.89 -4.51 -8.67
C LEU A 49 -1.38 -3.06 -8.59
N VAL A 50 -1.21 -2.52 -7.38
CA VAL A 50 -0.59 -1.20 -7.17
C VAL A 50 0.82 -1.18 -7.74
N ALA A 51 1.66 -2.16 -7.39
CA ALA A 51 3.03 -2.25 -7.87
C ALA A 51 3.09 -2.27 -9.41
N VAL A 52 2.24 -3.06 -10.05
CA VAL A 52 2.14 -3.18 -11.51
C VAL A 52 1.67 -1.88 -12.17
N LEU A 53 0.66 -1.20 -11.60
CA LEU A 53 0.19 0.10 -12.12
C LEU A 53 1.29 1.17 -12.04
N LEU A 54 2.03 1.20 -10.94
CA LEU A 54 3.12 2.15 -10.73
C LEU A 54 4.34 1.83 -11.59
N ALA A 55 4.69 0.56 -11.76
CA ALA A 55 5.75 0.13 -12.68
C ALA A 55 5.43 0.51 -14.13
N ARG A 56 4.14 0.53 -14.50
CA ARG A 56 3.65 1.04 -15.80
C ARG A 56 3.44 2.56 -15.82
N LEU A 57 3.95 3.28 -14.81
CA LEU A 57 3.88 4.74 -14.69
C LEU A 57 2.44 5.30 -14.77
N ARG A 58 1.43 4.53 -14.35
CA ARG A 58 0.03 4.95 -14.42
C ARG A 58 -0.35 5.80 -13.19
N PRO A 59 -0.87 7.03 -13.38
CA PRO A 59 -1.27 7.90 -12.26
C PRO A 59 -2.31 7.27 -11.32
N VAL A 60 -3.22 6.45 -11.88
CA VAL A 60 -4.23 5.71 -11.10
C VAL A 60 -3.60 4.77 -10.06
N GLY A 61 -2.36 4.30 -10.29
CA GLY A 61 -1.63 3.50 -9.31
C GLY A 61 -1.32 4.28 -8.04
N VAL A 62 -1.14 5.60 -8.12
CA VAL A 62 -0.90 6.45 -6.94
C VAL A 62 -2.18 6.62 -6.12
N ILE A 63 -3.32 6.79 -6.79
CA ILE A 63 -4.63 6.86 -6.13
C ILE A 63 -4.92 5.55 -5.41
N LEU A 64 -4.74 4.42 -6.10
CA LEU A 64 -4.96 3.10 -5.49
C LEU A 64 -4.00 2.87 -4.32
N ALA A 65 -2.71 3.23 -4.47
CA ALA A 65 -1.74 3.14 -3.39
C ALA A 65 -2.18 3.91 -2.14
N SER A 66 -2.68 5.14 -2.30
CA SER A 66 -3.17 5.95 -1.18
C SER A 66 -4.37 5.33 -0.49
N VAL A 67 -5.34 4.80 -1.25
CA VAL A 67 -6.54 4.15 -0.68
C VAL A 67 -6.16 2.87 0.05
N VAL A 68 -5.38 1.99 -0.59
CA VAL A 68 -4.93 0.73 0.01
C VAL A 68 -4.15 1.00 1.29
N MET A 69 -3.20 1.94 1.26
CA MET A 69 -2.39 2.25 2.43
C MET A 69 -3.21 2.83 3.58
N ALA A 70 -4.18 3.72 3.29
CA ALA A 70 -5.04 4.30 4.31
C ALA A 70 -5.93 3.25 5.00
N LEU A 71 -6.49 2.33 4.22
CA LEU A 71 -7.31 1.24 4.75
C LEU A 71 -6.46 0.21 5.51
N ASP A 72 -5.27 -0.10 5.02
CA ASP A 72 -4.38 -1.09 5.63
C ASP A 72 -3.84 -0.61 6.98
N VAL A 73 -3.36 0.64 7.08
CA VAL A 73 -2.93 1.19 8.36
C VAL A 73 -4.11 1.27 9.34
N ALA A 74 -5.29 1.67 8.91
CA ALA A 74 -6.48 1.75 9.77
C ALA A 74 -6.90 0.36 10.28
N ALA A 75 -6.93 -0.64 9.41
CA ALA A 75 -7.24 -2.03 9.76
C ALA A 75 -6.22 -2.58 10.77
N ASN A 76 -4.93 -2.34 10.54
CA ASN A 76 -3.86 -2.78 11.43
C ASN A 76 -3.94 -2.13 12.81
N TYR A 77 -4.24 -0.83 12.90
CA TYR A 77 -4.46 -0.17 14.18
C TYR A 77 -5.70 -0.70 14.89
N TYR A 78 -6.80 -0.92 14.16
CA TYR A 78 -8.02 -1.47 14.72
C TYR A 78 -7.79 -2.84 15.38
N VAL A 79 -7.15 -3.79 14.68
CA VAL A 79 -6.93 -5.15 15.20
C VAL A 79 -5.86 -5.22 16.30
N ASN A 80 -5.00 -4.21 16.41
CA ASN A 80 -3.95 -4.13 17.44
C ASN A 80 -4.29 -3.18 18.60
N TRP A 81 -5.45 -2.52 18.59
CA TRP A 81 -5.77 -1.42 19.51
C TRP A 81 -5.64 -1.80 20.98
N SER A 82 -6.19 -2.94 21.39
CA SER A 82 -6.09 -3.43 22.78
C SER A 82 -4.65 -3.60 23.24
N ARG A 83 -3.79 -4.14 22.37
CA ARG A 83 -2.40 -4.45 22.72
C ARG A 83 -1.51 -3.22 22.74
N ILE A 84 -1.78 -2.26 21.86
CA ILE A 84 -1.10 -0.96 21.91
C ILE A 84 -1.50 -0.21 23.19
N SER A 85 -2.77 -0.33 23.60
CA SER A 85 -3.29 0.29 24.82
C SER A 85 -2.68 -0.30 26.09
N GLU A 86 -2.47 -1.62 26.11
CA GLU A 86 -1.79 -2.32 27.22
C GLU A 86 -0.27 -2.12 27.20
N GLN A 87 0.34 -2.09 26.01
CA GLN A 87 1.79 -2.08 25.84
C GLN A 87 2.21 -1.18 24.66
N PRO A 88 2.42 0.13 24.87
CA PRO A 88 2.72 1.09 23.80
C PRO A 88 3.99 0.77 23.00
N SER A 89 4.97 0.09 23.59
CA SER A 89 6.19 -0.35 22.90
C SER A 89 5.92 -1.34 21.77
N TYR A 90 4.73 -1.95 21.72
CA TYR A 90 4.29 -2.77 20.60
C TYR A 90 4.29 -2.01 19.26
N LEU A 91 4.08 -0.69 19.30
CA LEU A 91 4.17 0.19 18.12
C LEU A 91 5.58 0.24 17.52
N LEU A 92 6.62 0.02 18.32
CA LEU A 92 8.02 0.18 17.93
C LEU A 92 8.65 -1.11 17.39
N ARG A 93 7.88 -2.19 17.30
CA ARG A 93 8.39 -3.45 16.77
C ARG A 93 8.78 -3.28 15.31
N PRO A 94 9.95 -3.81 14.90
CA PRO A 94 10.47 -3.65 13.54
C PRO A 94 9.59 -4.34 12.48
N LEU A 95 8.76 -5.30 12.90
CA LEU A 95 7.73 -5.94 12.09
C LEU A 95 6.35 -5.54 12.65
N GLY A 96 5.40 -5.24 11.76
CA GLY A 96 4.04 -4.84 12.13
C GLY A 96 3.81 -3.32 12.03
N LEU A 97 3.43 -2.68 13.15
CA LEU A 97 2.86 -1.32 13.15
C LEU A 97 3.87 -0.20 12.81
N LEU A 98 5.14 -0.33 13.17
CA LEU A 98 6.15 0.67 12.83
C LEU A 98 6.33 0.82 11.31
N PRO A 99 6.70 -0.24 10.55
CA PRO A 99 6.96 -0.10 9.12
C PRO A 99 5.72 0.32 8.33
N ILE A 100 4.53 -0.21 8.67
CA ILE A 100 3.28 0.20 8.01
C ILE A 100 2.95 1.68 8.26
N THR A 101 3.18 2.19 9.47
CA THR A 101 2.95 3.61 9.79
C THR A 101 3.93 4.51 9.07
N VAL A 102 5.22 4.16 9.06
CA VAL A 102 6.24 4.91 8.32
C VAL A 102 5.92 4.94 6.83
N PHE A 103 5.48 3.82 6.26
CA PHE A 103 5.11 3.76 4.85
C PHE A 103 3.83 4.56 4.56
N ALA A 104 2.84 4.52 5.44
CA ALA A 104 1.64 5.34 5.33
C ALA A 104 1.94 6.84 5.34
N LEU A 105 2.81 7.29 6.26
CA LEU A 105 3.27 8.68 6.31
C LEU A 105 4.04 9.06 5.05
N PHE A 106 4.92 8.19 4.57
CA PHE A 106 5.64 8.39 3.32
C PHE A 106 4.67 8.56 2.14
N ILE A 107 3.64 7.72 2.01
CA ILE A 107 2.62 7.86 0.97
C ILE A 107 1.85 9.18 1.14
N ALA A 108 1.41 9.51 2.35
CA ALA A 108 0.65 10.73 2.62
C ALA A 108 1.41 12.00 2.18
N VAL A 109 2.71 12.05 2.45
CA VAL A 109 3.57 13.20 2.07
C VAL A 109 3.86 13.22 0.57
N THR A 110 3.98 12.06 -0.08
CA THR A 110 4.53 11.97 -1.45
C THR A 110 3.50 11.74 -2.54
N ALA A 111 2.27 11.32 -2.20
CA ALA A 111 1.26 10.91 -3.17
C ALA A 111 0.88 12.04 -4.13
N LEU A 112 0.60 13.24 -3.63
CA LEU A 112 0.21 14.37 -4.48
C LEU A 112 1.29 14.78 -5.50
N PRO A 113 2.54 15.08 -5.10
CA PRO A 113 3.57 15.44 -6.07
C PRO A 113 3.90 14.27 -7.01
N PHE A 114 3.80 13.03 -6.54
CA PHE A 114 4.03 11.86 -7.38
C PHE A 114 2.94 11.66 -8.44
N TYR A 115 1.66 11.80 -8.07
CA TYR A 115 0.53 11.76 -8.98
C TYR A 115 0.66 12.82 -10.08
N GLN A 116 0.94 14.08 -9.69
CA GLN A 116 1.12 15.18 -10.63
C GLN A 116 2.24 14.90 -11.65
N ARG A 117 3.36 14.32 -11.18
CA ARG A 117 4.47 13.95 -12.06
C ARG A 117 4.07 12.88 -13.07
N LEU A 118 3.42 11.80 -12.65
CA LEU A 118 2.98 10.74 -13.56
C LEU A 118 1.93 11.23 -14.55
N ALA A 119 1.00 12.09 -14.11
CA ALA A 119 -0.04 12.66 -14.98
C ALA A 119 0.58 13.50 -16.11
N ARG A 120 1.59 14.32 -15.80
CA ARG A 120 2.33 15.12 -16.80
C ARG A 120 3.14 14.27 -17.78
N ILE A 121 3.80 13.20 -17.31
CA ILE A 121 4.53 12.30 -18.20
C ILE A 121 3.58 11.65 -19.22
N ARG A 122 2.41 11.22 -18.75
CA ARG A 122 1.40 10.59 -19.59
C ARG A 122 0.78 11.56 -20.60
N SER A 123 0.49 12.80 -20.21
CA SER A 123 -0.06 13.80 -21.14
C SER A 123 0.94 14.13 -22.26
N ARG A 124 2.22 14.33 -21.92
CA ARG A 124 3.29 14.56 -22.91
C ARG A 124 3.47 13.39 -23.88
N SER A 125 3.42 12.16 -23.36
CA SER A 125 3.53 10.95 -24.19
C SER A 125 2.35 10.81 -25.15
N ALA A 126 1.15 11.23 -24.75
CA ALA A 126 -0.02 11.25 -25.61
C ALA A 126 0.07 12.34 -26.69
N GLU A 127 0.57 13.52 -26.35
CA GLU A 127 0.78 14.63 -27.30
C GLU A 127 1.81 14.27 -28.38
N ALA A 128 2.97 13.72 -28.01
CA ALA A 128 3.99 13.27 -28.96
C ALA A 128 3.52 12.12 -29.87
N ALA A 129 2.58 11.30 -29.42
CA ALA A 129 1.99 10.24 -30.26
C ALA A 129 0.98 10.79 -31.29
N VAL A 130 0.43 11.99 -31.05
CA VAL A 130 -0.52 12.66 -31.95
C VAL A 130 0.21 13.56 -32.95
N ASP A 131 1.32 14.19 -32.57
CA ASP A 131 2.15 15.03 -33.45
C ASP A 131 3.64 14.58 -33.43
N PRO A 132 4.03 13.61 -34.27
CA PRO A 132 5.40 13.13 -34.35
C PRO A 132 6.38 14.10 -35.05
N ALA A 133 5.90 15.21 -35.62
CA ALA A 133 6.73 16.15 -36.41
C ALA A 133 7.24 17.37 -35.63
N ALA A 134 6.84 17.52 -34.35
CA ALA A 134 7.25 18.62 -33.48
C ALA A 134 8.50 18.33 -32.61
N GLY A 135 9.22 17.23 -32.87
CA GLY A 135 10.37 16.74 -32.10
C GLY A 135 11.71 16.86 -32.82
#